data_AF-A0AAE3W2Q1-F1
#
_entry.id   AF-A0AAE3W2Q1-F1
#
_cell.length_a   1.000
_cell.length_b   1.000
_cell.length_c   1.000
_cell.angle_alpha   90.00
_cell.angle_beta   90.00
_cell.angle_gamma   90.00
#
_symmetry.space_group_name_H-M   'P 1'
#
loop_
_entity.id
_entity.type
_entity.pdbx_description
1 polymer ?
#
loop_
_entity_poly.entity_id
_entity_poly.type
_entity_poly.pdbx_seq_one_letter_code
_entity_poly.pdbx_strand_id
1 'polypeptide(L)'
;MTTAFRALISIIMLAGFYLVALLLFVAGTALAIWVGSHSNSGAGATKIALFVFGATVWAVGYGTWKAVRAQSGDPNGIPLRRDQVPHLWAIVDELAQAVGTRAPDEIFLVPEVNAAVSEKSRLMGLIGGRRTMLIGMPLLQTFTVAQLRSVLAHELGHFSGSHTRLAAVSYRGRMAMGRTIEHLGAGNLVGYVYRGYGRLFLLVDNAVSRRQELEADLASVRVAGRAAAASALEEVRVLDAAFDFYLGRYVGPGLDAGAAPDDLFAGFRELLTARAEEIAALRSSASSAEERQSRWDSHPPIGVRVAAINAAPESPVTPDDRPAEVLIPELGQAGLALQQHILGGRNLTVLPWQQFIGTGASARLQDNMDGLLRALTRALGVPVTDVGAVLDQIEAGRLPAMAAVVFPSASPEEATKRFADPLDALFSLAAVRSGVASWDHSWTGAPRLLAADGSELDLAPVARLAVDPATLASARAKLSDLGIDVSAAKQVAATVPLRRASVLGGVINMKVAGAYTDVVVLDTGVALVPSLGRFAMAYKKRGRIMDWVQQGDAEAVVGTPGTRYIPIEEIASGGKVRKIPPRYEIVLRSGETVQINGSMQAEEQNNAYSRLRELLTAASAR
;
A
#
# COMPACT_ATOMS: atom_id res chain seq x y z
N MET A 1 -33.18 -11.31 -16.07
CA MET A 1 -32.32 -10.99 -17.23
C MET A 1 -31.21 -12.01 -17.30
N THR A 2 -31.13 -12.75 -18.41
CA THR A 2 -30.12 -13.81 -18.63
C THR A 2 -28.71 -13.21 -18.70
N THR A 3 -27.70 -13.98 -18.30
CA THR A 3 -26.27 -13.61 -18.36
C THR A 3 -25.83 -13.18 -19.78
N ALA A 4 -26.42 -13.79 -20.82
CA ALA A 4 -26.21 -13.43 -22.22
C ALA A 4 -26.65 -12.00 -22.57
N PHE A 5 -27.79 -11.55 -22.02
CA PHE A 5 -28.30 -10.19 -22.25
C PHE A 5 -27.39 -9.14 -21.60
N ARG A 6 -26.82 -9.44 -20.43
CA ARG A 6 -25.90 -8.54 -19.71
C ARG A 6 -24.57 -8.40 -20.43
N ALA A 7 -24.01 -9.52 -20.86
CA ALA A 7 -22.83 -9.56 -21.71
C ALA A 7 -23.01 -8.78 -23.02
N LEU A 8 -24.18 -8.93 -23.67
CA LEU A 8 -24.53 -8.16 -24.86
C LEU A 8 -24.55 -6.65 -24.58
N ILE A 9 -25.13 -6.22 -23.46
CA ILE A 9 -25.11 -4.81 -23.05
C ILE A 9 -23.67 -4.30 -22.87
N SER A 10 -22.81 -5.04 -22.16
CA SER A 10 -21.42 -4.63 -21.98
C SER A 10 -20.65 -4.53 -23.30
N ILE A 11 -20.91 -5.43 -24.26
CA ILE A 11 -20.32 -5.36 -25.62
C ILE A 11 -20.86 -4.16 -26.39
N ILE A 12 -22.16 -3.90 -26.34
CA ILE A 12 -22.78 -2.71 -26.98
C ILE A 12 -22.17 -1.44 -26.40
N MET A 13 -21.96 -1.40 -25.08
CA MET A 13 -21.33 -0.27 -24.42
C MET A 13 -19.83 -0.14 -24.77
N LEU A 14 -19.11 -1.25 -24.90
CA LEU A 14 -17.72 -1.20 -25.36
C LEU A 14 -17.64 -0.73 -26.83
N ALA A 15 -18.53 -1.21 -27.69
CA ALA A 15 -18.65 -0.74 -29.08
C ALA A 15 -19.03 0.74 -29.13
N GLY A 16 -19.95 1.19 -28.26
CA GLY A 16 -20.33 2.59 -28.12
C GLY A 16 -19.16 3.48 -27.66
N PHE A 17 -18.29 2.98 -26.77
CA PHE A 17 -17.07 3.68 -26.39
C PHE A 17 -16.15 3.93 -27.59
N TYR A 18 -15.90 2.91 -28.41
CA TYR A 18 -15.10 3.06 -29.64
C TYR A 18 -15.81 3.90 -30.71
N LEU A 19 -17.14 3.86 -30.76
CA LEU A 19 -17.93 4.72 -31.64
C LEU A 19 -17.80 6.19 -31.25
N VAL A 20 -17.82 6.53 -29.95
CA VAL A 20 -17.53 7.89 -29.47
C VAL A 20 -16.12 8.32 -29.88
N ALA A 21 -15.13 7.42 -29.78
CA ALA A 21 -13.77 7.67 -30.26
C ALA A 21 -13.74 8.03 -31.76
N LEU A 22 -14.44 7.23 -32.57
CA LEU A 22 -14.53 7.41 -34.01
C LEU A 22 -15.27 8.72 -34.38
N LEU A 23 -16.36 9.04 -33.69
CA LEU A 23 -17.12 10.27 -33.93
C LEU A 23 -16.30 11.51 -33.58
N LEU A 24 -15.60 11.50 -32.45
CA LEU A 24 -14.66 12.57 -32.09
C LEU A 24 -13.51 12.68 -33.08
N PHE A 25 -13.04 11.54 -33.61
CA PHE A 25 -12.02 11.52 -34.65
C PHE A 25 -12.52 12.19 -35.95
N VAL A 26 -13.69 11.78 -36.44
CA VAL A 26 -14.29 12.35 -37.64
C VAL A 26 -14.58 13.84 -37.46
N ALA A 27 -15.13 14.24 -36.31
CA ALA A 27 -15.41 15.64 -35.99
C ALA A 27 -14.12 16.49 -35.92
N GLY A 28 -13.06 15.98 -35.29
CA GLY A 28 -11.76 16.66 -35.25
C GLY A 28 -11.13 16.81 -36.63
N THR A 29 -11.25 15.78 -37.48
CA THR A 29 -10.77 15.80 -38.87
C THR A 29 -11.56 16.83 -39.69
N ALA A 30 -12.88 16.80 -39.60
CA ALA A 30 -13.75 17.73 -40.31
C ALA A 30 -13.48 19.17 -39.88
N LEU A 31 -13.28 19.42 -38.58
CA LEU A 31 -12.91 20.73 -38.06
C LEU A 31 -11.54 21.17 -38.59
N ALA A 32 -10.54 20.28 -38.61
CA ALA A 32 -9.21 20.60 -39.14
C ALA A 32 -9.25 20.94 -40.65
N ILE A 33 -10.05 20.20 -41.43
CA ILE A 33 -10.27 20.47 -42.86
C ILE A 33 -10.98 21.83 -43.02
N TRP A 34 -12.05 22.08 -42.26
CA TRP A 34 -12.82 23.32 -42.35
C TRP A 34 -11.99 24.55 -41.97
N VAL A 35 -11.21 24.48 -40.88
CA VAL A 35 -10.27 25.53 -40.50
C VAL A 35 -9.23 25.70 -41.60
N GLY A 36 -8.65 24.63 -42.12
CA GLY A 36 -7.65 24.67 -43.20
C GLY A 36 -8.18 25.24 -44.52
N SER A 37 -9.48 25.08 -44.82
CA SER A 37 -10.08 25.61 -46.05
C SER A 37 -10.55 27.05 -45.93
N HIS A 38 -10.77 27.56 -44.71
CA HIS A 38 -11.28 28.93 -44.45
C HIS A 38 -10.25 29.88 -43.84
N SER A 39 -9.11 29.37 -43.37
CA SER A 39 -8.01 30.20 -42.91
C SER A 39 -7.02 30.42 -44.06
N ASN A 40 -6.50 31.65 -44.21
CA ASN A 40 -5.39 31.96 -45.15
C ASN A 40 -4.05 31.31 -44.73
N SER A 41 -4.10 30.34 -43.82
CA SER A 41 -2.98 29.55 -43.35
C SER A 41 -2.69 28.49 -44.42
N GLY A 42 -1.73 28.77 -45.31
CA GLY A 42 -1.43 27.93 -46.47
C GLY A 42 -1.28 26.43 -46.19
N ALA A 43 -1.34 25.61 -47.24
CA ALA A 43 -1.44 24.14 -47.21
C ALA A 43 -0.47 23.39 -46.27
N GLY A 44 0.61 24.01 -45.80
CA GLY A 44 1.50 23.48 -44.76
C GLY A 44 0.84 23.35 -43.38
N ALA A 45 0.05 24.32 -42.94
CA ALA A 45 -0.60 24.30 -41.62
C ALA A 45 -1.64 23.16 -41.52
N THR A 46 -2.43 22.96 -42.58
CA THR A 46 -3.39 21.86 -42.70
C THR A 46 -2.71 20.49 -42.68
N LYS A 47 -1.57 20.35 -43.37
CA LYS A 47 -0.78 19.09 -43.38
C LYS A 47 -0.22 18.77 -41.99
N ILE A 48 0.27 19.77 -41.26
CA ILE A 48 0.76 19.59 -39.88
C ILE A 48 -0.40 19.20 -38.95
N ALA A 49 -1.56 19.85 -39.06
CA ALA A 49 -2.74 19.51 -38.26
C ALA A 49 -3.19 18.06 -38.49
N LEU A 50 -3.29 17.62 -39.74
CA LEU A 50 -3.65 16.23 -40.09
C LEU A 50 -2.59 15.23 -39.61
N PHE A 51 -1.30 15.56 -39.69
CA PHE A 51 -0.22 14.71 -39.20
C PHE A 51 -0.25 14.56 -37.68
N VAL A 52 -0.35 15.66 -36.93
CA VAL A 52 -0.45 15.66 -35.46
C VAL A 52 -1.68 14.87 -35.01
N PHE A 53 -2.79 15.04 -35.72
CA PHE A 53 -4.02 14.33 -35.45
C PHE A 53 -3.91 12.81 -35.71
N GLY A 54 -3.37 12.42 -36.87
CA GLY A 54 -3.08 11.02 -37.19
C GLY A 54 -2.11 10.38 -36.20
N ALA A 55 -1.06 11.10 -35.80
CA ALA A 55 -0.10 10.64 -34.79
C ALA A 55 -0.75 10.46 -33.41
N THR A 56 -1.65 11.37 -33.01
CA THR A 56 -2.40 11.27 -31.75
C THR A 56 -3.28 10.03 -31.74
N VAL A 57 -3.96 9.76 -32.86
CA VAL A 57 -4.89 8.62 -32.97
C VAL A 57 -4.15 7.30 -33.03
N TRP A 58 -3.02 7.27 -33.73
CA TRP A 58 -2.11 6.13 -33.69
C TRP A 58 -1.56 5.89 -32.28
N ALA A 59 -1.16 6.95 -31.56
CA ALA A 59 -0.66 6.81 -30.19
C ALA A 59 -1.73 6.32 -29.21
N VAL A 60 -2.96 6.82 -29.30
CA VAL A 60 -4.10 6.35 -28.49
C VAL A 60 -4.47 4.91 -28.86
N GLY A 61 -4.52 4.58 -30.15
CA GLY A 61 -4.82 3.23 -30.62
C GLY A 61 -3.76 2.21 -30.22
N TYR A 62 -2.48 2.54 -30.39
CA TYR A 62 -1.35 1.71 -29.97
C TYR A 62 -1.28 1.57 -28.44
N GLY A 63 -1.51 2.65 -27.70
CA GLY A 63 -1.60 2.65 -26.24
C GLY A 63 -2.71 1.74 -25.73
N THR A 64 -3.90 1.84 -26.32
CA THR A 64 -5.05 0.96 -26.01
C THR A 64 -4.74 -0.50 -26.35
N TRP A 65 -4.15 -0.78 -27.51
CA TRP A 65 -3.79 -2.13 -27.93
C TRP A 65 -2.74 -2.77 -27.01
N LYS A 66 -1.71 -2.00 -26.63
CA LYS A 66 -0.67 -2.46 -25.69
C LYS A 66 -1.27 -2.67 -24.30
N ALA A 67 -2.13 -1.77 -23.84
CA ALA A 67 -2.85 -1.88 -22.59
C ALA A 67 -3.70 -3.15 -22.51
N VAL A 68 -4.44 -3.48 -23.57
CA VAL A 68 -5.27 -4.68 -23.63
C VAL A 68 -4.44 -5.97 -23.70
N ARG A 69 -3.19 -5.89 -24.20
CA ARG A 69 -2.23 -7.01 -24.23
C ARG A 69 -1.36 -7.13 -22.98
N ALA A 70 -1.28 -6.10 -22.14
CA ALA A 70 -0.53 -6.17 -20.89
C ALA A 70 -1.18 -7.24 -20.00
N GLN A 71 -0.49 -8.38 -19.88
CA GLN A 71 -0.91 -9.48 -19.03
C GLN A 71 -0.64 -9.10 -17.58
N SER A 72 -1.57 -9.47 -16.69
CA SER A 72 -1.31 -9.50 -15.25
C SER A 72 -0.07 -10.34 -14.99
N GLY A 73 0.82 -9.86 -14.12
CA GLY A 73 2.03 -10.57 -13.71
C GLY A 73 1.72 -11.95 -13.12
N ASP A 74 2.75 -12.73 -12.87
CA ASP A 74 2.58 -14.02 -12.21
C ASP A 74 2.08 -13.83 -10.76
N PRO A 75 1.28 -14.76 -10.21
CA PRO A 75 0.76 -14.65 -8.86
C PRO A 75 1.90 -14.51 -7.84
N ASN A 76 1.73 -13.63 -6.86
CA ASN A 76 2.65 -13.50 -5.73
C ASN A 76 2.40 -14.63 -4.71
N GLY A 77 2.79 -15.85 -5.05
CA GLY A 77 2.50 -17.02 -4.24
C GLY A 77 3.18 -18.29 -4.71
N ILE A 78 3.04 -19.35 -3.93
CA ILE A 78 3.63 -20.66 -4.23
C ILE A 78 2.59 -21.61 -4.85
N PRO A 79 2.96 -22.42 -5.86
CA PRO A 79 2.03 -23.35 -6.47
C PRO A 79 1.71 -24.52 -5.52
N LEU A 80 0.44 -24.86 -5.41
CA LEU A 80 -0.06 -26.03 -4.67
C LEU A 80 -0.31 -27.18 -5.64
N ARG A 81 0.64 -28.11 -5.76
CA ARG A 81 0.55 -29.21 -6.75
C ARG A 81 -0.45 -30.28 -6.32
N ARG A 82 -1.11 -30.90 -7.31
CA ARG A 82 -2.15 -31.93 -7.11
C ARG A 82 -1.71 -33.12 -6.27
N ASP A 83 -0.46 -33.55 -6.41
CA ASP A 83 0.15 -34.64 -5.65
C ASP A 83 0.55 -34.24 -4.22
N GLN A 84 0.75 -32.96 -3.94
CA GLN A 84 1.10 -32.45 -2.62
C GLN A 84 -0.14 -32.21 -1.75
N VAL A 85 -1.23 -31.71 -2.35
CA VAL A 85 -2.47 -31.34 -1.64
C VAL A 85 -3.72 -31.98 -2.28
N PRO A 86 -3.80 -33.32 -2.35
CA PRO A 86 -4.83 -34.03 -3.11
C PRO A 86 -6.26 -33.77 -2.60
N HIS A 87 -6.44 -33.59 -1.28
CA HIS A 87 -7.76 -33.33 -0.68
C HIS A 87 -8.33 -31.97 -1.10
N LEU A 88 -7.50 -30.92 -1.10
CA LEU A 88 -7.90 -29.59 -1.57
C LEU A 88 -8.32 -29.63 -3.04
N TRP A 89 -7.53 -30.29 -3.89
CA TRP A 89 -7.86 -30.42 -5.31
C TRP A 89 -9.13 -31.22 -5.57
N ALA A 90 -9.37 -32.29 -4.82
CA ALA A 90 -10.61 -33.07 -4.92
C ALA A 90 -11.83 -32.20 -4.59
N ILE A 91 -11.76 -31.38 -3.54
CA ILE A 91 -12.82 -30.43 -3.20
C ILE A 91 -13.01 -29.41 -4.32
N VAL A 92 -11.93 -28.82 -4.85
CA VAL A 92 -12.03 -27.82 -5.92
C VAL A 92 -12.66 -28.41 -7.19
N ASP A 93 -12.31 -29.64 -7.55
CA ASP A 93 -12.90 -30.34 -8.70
C ASP A 93 -14.40 -30.64 -8.46
N GLU A 94 -14.76 -31.09 -7.26
CA GLU A 94 -16.15 -31.32 -6.84
C GLU A 94 -16.98 -30.02 -6.90
N LEU A 95 -16.46 -28.93 -6.34
CA LEU A 95 -17.13 -27.63 -6.35
C LEU A 95 -17.29 -27.08 -7.75
N ALA A 96 -16.27 -27.20 -8.61
CA ALA A 96 -16.36 -26.78 -10.00
C ALA A 96 -17.47 -27.53 -10.74
N GLN A 97 -17.60 -28.85 -10.50
CA GLN A 97 -18.68 -29.65 -11.05
C GLN A 97 -20.05 -29.23 -10.51
N ALA A 98 -20.19 -29.05 -9.20
CA ALA A 98 -21.46 -28.66 -8.56
C ALA A 98 -21.96 -27.28 -9.01
N VAL A 99 -21.01 -26.36 -9.23
CA VAL A 99 -21.28 -25.00 -9.68
C VAL A 99 -21.45 -24.92 -11.21
N GLY A 100 -21.01 -25.94 -11.95
CA GLY A 100 -21.18 -26.03 -13.41
C GLY A 100 -20.13 -25.23 -14.18
N THR A 101 -18.88 -25.22 -13.71
CA THR A 101 -17.75 -24.60 -14.40
C THR A 101 -16.57 -25.56 -14.55
N ARG A 102 -15.58 -25.20 -15.38
CA ARG A 102 -14.33 -25.95 -15.51
C ARG A 102 -13.43 -25.69 -14.31
N ALA A 103 -12.85 -26.75 -13.74
CA ALA A 103 -11.86 -26.66 -12.68
C ALA A 103 -10.65 -25.78 -13.07
N PRO A 104 -9.99 -25.11 -12.11
CA PRO A 104 -8.77 -24.38 -12.37
C PRO A 104 -7.64 -25.32 -12.84
N ASP A 105 -6.71 -24.77 -13.63
CA ASP A 105 -5.53 -25.50 -14.11
C ASP A 105 -4.39 -25.45 -13.07
N GLU A 106 -4.36 -24.41 -12.24
CA GLU A 106 -3.38 -24.21 -11.17
C GLU A 106 -4.04 -23.62 -9.92
N ILE A 107 -3.54 -24.00 -8.75
CA ILE A 107 -3.87 -23.39 -7.46
C ILE A 107 -2.59 -22.81 -6.87
N PHE A 108 -2.63 -21.58 -6.36
CA PHE A 108 -1.54 -20.94 -5.64
C PHE A 108 -1.96 -20.58 -4.22
N LEU A 109 -1.04 -20.79 -3.28
CA LEU A 109 -1.13 -20.27 -1.93
C LEU A 109 -0.54 -18.85 -1.93
N VAL A 110 -1.30 -17.88 -1.42
CA VAL A 110 -0.95 -16.45 -1.42
C VAL A 110 -1.01 -15.87 0.00
N PRO A 111 -0.28 -14.78 0.32
CA PRO A 111 -0.22 -14.27 1.69
C PRO A 111 -1.48 -13.49 2.12
N GLU A 112 -2.30 -13.02 1.18
CA GLU A 112 -3.44 -12.15 1.46
C GLU A 112 -4.66 -12.91 2.00
N VAL A 113 -5.56 -12.22 2.71
CA VAL A 113 -6.87 -12.75 3.12
C VAL A 113 -7.81 -12.75 1.92
N ASN A 114 -7.57 -13.66 0.97
CA ASN A 114 -8.28 -13.65 -0.30
C ASN A 114 -8.46 -15.05 -0.88
N ALA A 115 -9.52 -15.24 -1.64
CA ALA A 115 -9.63 -16.33 -2.59
C ALA A 115 -10.12 -15.75 -3.91
N ALA A 116 -9.51 -16.12 -5.01
CA ALA A 116 -9.86 -15.56 -6.31
C ALA A 116 -9.63 -16.57 -7.42
N VAL A 117 -10.47 -16.54 -8.44
CA VAL A 117 -10.22 -17.29 -9.68
C VAL A 117 -10.00 -16.30 -10.83
N SER A 118 -8.95 -16.53 -11.60
CA SER A 118 -8.62 -15.74 -12.79
C SER A 118 -8.40 -16.64 -14.01
N GLU A 119 -8.65 -16.12 -15.21
CA GLU A 119 -8.43 -16.86 -16.47
C GLU A 119 -7.59 -16.02 -17.45
N LYS A 120 -6.38 -16.50 -17.79
CA LYS A 120 -5.50 -15.90 -18.81
C LYS A 120 -6.04 -16.21 -20.21
N SER A 121 -7.14 -15.58 -20.59
CA SER A 121 -7.83 -15.83 -21.87
C SER A 121 -7.08 -15.31 -23.10
N ARG A 122 -7.16 -16.07 -24.20
CA ARG A 122 -6.52 -15.77 -25.50
C ARG A 122 -7.51 -15.03 -26.41
N LEU A 123 -6.99 -14.32 -27.42
CA LEU A 123 -7.77 -13.60 -28.42
C LEU A 123 -8.87 -12.69 -27.81
N MET A 124 -8.47 -11.74 -26.96
CA MET A 124 -9.39 -10.79 -26.29
C MET A 124 -10.49 -11.41 -25.42
N GLY A 125 -10.36 -12.66 -24.98
CA GLY A 125 -11.40 -13.33 -24.18
C GLY A 125 -12.26 -14.33 -24.97
N LEU A 126 -12.11 -14.37 -26.30
CA LEU A 126 -12.89 -15.26 -27.16
C LEU A 126 -12.49 -16.73 -27.01
N ILE A 127 -11.24 -17.00 -26.63
CA ILE A 127 -10.72 -18.34 -26.39
C ILE A 127 -10.37 -18.46 -24.91
N GLY A 128 -10.99 -19.44 -24.24
CA GLY A 128 -10.68 -19.78 -22.86
C GLY A 128 -9.18 -20.06 -22.69
N GLY A 129 -8.67 -19.74 -21.51
CA GLY A 129 -7.25 -19.78 -21.21
C GLY A 129 -6.92 -20.57 -19.96
N ARG A 130 -5.69 -20.42 -19.48
CA ARG A 130 -5.26 -21.05 -18.24
C ARG A 130 -5.99 -20.40 -17.06
N ARG A 131 -6.67 -21.19 -16.24
CA ARG A 131 -7.34 -20.76 -15.00
C ARG A 131 -6.43 -20.95 -13.81
N THR A 132 -6.31 -19.91 -13.01
CA THR A 132 -5.50 -19.90 -11.81
C THR A 132 -6.40 -19.52 -10.64
N MET A 133 -6.46 -20.39 -9.63
CA MET A 133 -7.12 -20.13 -8.36
C MET A 133 -6.07 -19.71 -7.33
N LEU A 134 -6.35 -18.64 -6.61
CA LEU A 134 -5.55 -18.14 -5.49
C LEU A 134 -6.31 -18.46 -4.21
N ILE A 135 -5.60 -18.96 -3.20
CA ILE A 135 -6.15 -19.22 -1.87
C ILE A 135 -5.20 -18.63 -0.83
N GLY A 136 -5.74 -17.77 0.01
CA GLY A 136 -5.02 -17.09 1.06
C GLY A 136 -4.62 -18.04 2.18
N MET A 137 -3.36 -17.97 2.60
CA MET A 137 -2.87 -18.69 3.78
C MET A 137 -3.69 -18.35 5.05
N PRO A 138 -4.06 -17.08 5.33
CA PRO A 138 -4.90 -16.77 6.49
C PRO A 138 -6.26 -17.46 6.48
N LEU A 139 -6.87 -17.67 5.30
CA LEU A 139 -8.16 -18.37 5.19
C LEU A 139 -8.01 -19.85 5.55
N LEU A 140 -6.97 -20.51 5.06
CA LEU A 140 -6.70 -21.93 5.35
C LEU A 140 -6.40 -22.20 6.83
N GLN A 141 -5.82 -21.23 7.53
CA GLN A 141 -5.49 -21.33 8.95
C GLN A 141 -6.67 -21.12 9.90
N THR A 142 -7.75 -20.48 9.42
CA THR A 142 -8.81 -19.96 10.30
C THR A 142 -10.19 -20.50 9.94
N PHE A 143 -10.44 -20.81 8.68
CA PHE A 143 -11.74 -21.30 8.23
C PHE A 143 -11.93 -22.77 8.60
N THR A 144 -13.19 -23.15 8.74
CA THR A 144 -13.63 -24.54 8.62
C THR A 144 -13.64 -24.97 7.15
N VAL A 145 -13.67 -26.28 6.90
CA VAL A 145 -13.81 -26.84 5.56
C VAL A 145 -15.11 -26.33 4.90
N ALA A 146 -16.22 -26.22 5.64
CA ALA A 146 -17.48 -25.69 5.14
C ALA A 146 -17.37 -24.22 4.67
N GLN A 147 -16.73 -23.36 5.47
CA GLN A 147 -16.52 -21.95 5.11
C GLN A 147 -15.60 -21.83 3.89
N LEU A 148 -14.51 -22.61 3.83
CA LEU A 148 -13.63 -22.60 2.67
C LEU A 148 -14.36 -23.06 1.40
N ARG A 149 -15.13 -24.14 1.48
CA ARG A 149 -15.96 -24.63 0.35
C ARG A 149 -16.92 -23.55 -0.14
N SER A 150 -17.54 -22.80 0.79
CA SER A 150 -18.42 -21.70 0.47
C SER A 150 -17.72 -20.63 -0.38
N VAL A 151 -16.58 -20.11 0.09
CA VAL A 151 -15.83 -19.07 -0.64
C VAL A 151 -15.31 -19.58 -1.99
N LEU A 152 -14.75 -20.79 -2.03
CA LEU A 152 -14.26 -21.35 -3.30
C LEU A 152 -15.39 -21.55 -4.32
N ALA A 153 -16.59 -21.95 -3.87
CA ALA A 153 -17.75 -22.07 -4.74
C ALA A 153 -18.32 -20.71 -5.18
N HIS A 154 -18.23 -19.69 -4.34
CA HIS A 154 -18.52 -18.30 -4.72
C HIS A 154 -17.63 -17.87 -5.90
N GLU A 155 -16.31 -18.03 -5.74
CA GLU A 155 -15.32 -17.66 -6.75
C GLU A 155 -15.48 -18.44 -8.05
N LEU A 156 -15.72 -19.75 -7.96
CA LEU A 156 -16.06 -20.60 -9.12
C LEU A 156 -17.41 -20.20 -9.75
N GLY A 157 -18.33 -19.69 -8.93
CA GLY A 157 -19.66 -19.20 -9.32
C GLY A 157 -19.59 -18.05 -10.30
N HIS A 158 -18.61 -17.15 -10.18
CA HIS A 158 -18.36 -16.10 -11.18
C HIS A 158 -18.02 -16.66 -12.58
N PHE A 159 -17.52 -17.88 -12.64
CA PHE A 159 -17.21 -18.58 -13.89
C PHE A 159 -18.29 -19.59 -14.30
N SER A 160 -19.39 -19.68 -13.54
CA SER A 160 -20.55 -20.49 -13.87
C SER A 160 -21.49 -19.75 -14.83
N GLY A 161 -21.97 -20.44 -15.85
CA GLY A 161 -22.74 -19.84 -16.94
C GLY A 161 -21.95 -19.77 -18.26
N SER A 162 -22.60 -20.21 -19.33
CA SER A 162 -22.07 -20.45 -20.69
C SER A 162 -21.45 -19.24 -21.42
N HIS A 163 -21.21 -18.11 -20.76
CA HIS A 163 -20.76 -16.86 -21.38
C HIS A 163 -19.60 -16.14 -20.64
N THR A 164 -18.76 -16.88 -19.90
CA THR A 164 -17.50 -16.36 -19.32
C THR A 164 -16.62 -15.59 -20.31
N ARG A 165 -16.67 -15.97 -21.59
CA ARG A 165 -15.97 -15.29 -22.71
C ARG A 165 -16.35 -13.82 -22.84
N LEU A 166 -17.62 -13.48 -22.62
CA LEU A 166 -18.09 -12.11 -22.79
C LEU A 166 -17.87 -11.27 -21.53
N ALA A 167 -17.87 -11.88 -20.34
CA ALA A 167 -17.48 -11.21 -19.09
C ALA A 167 -16.01 -10.76 -19.11
N ALA A 168 -15.11 -11.60 -19.65
CA ALA A 168 -13.70 -11.23 -19.85
C ALA A 168 -13.53 -10.04 -20.82
N VAL A 169 -14.36 -9.96 -21.86
CA VAL A 169 -14.41 -8.81 -22.80
C VAL A 169 -14.87 -7.54 -22.06
N SER A 170 -15.92 -7.64 -21.23
CA SER A 170 -16.42 -6.52 -20.42
C SER A 170 -15.36 -5.98 -19.45
N TYR A 171 -14.68 -6.87 -18.72
CA TYR A 171 -13.62 -6.49 -17.77
C TYR A 171 -12.44 -5.81 -18.46
N ARG A 172 -11.96 -6.37 -19.59
CA ARG A 172 -10.90 -5.72 -20.39
C ARG A 172 -11.35 -4.41 -20.99
N GLY A 173 -12.61 -4.32 -21.41
CA GLY A 173 -13.25 -3.09 -21.82
C GLY A 173 -13.17 -2.03 -20.72
N ARG A 174 -13.56 -2.37 -19.49
CA ARG A 174 -13.47 -1.50 -18.30
C ARG A 174 -12.05 -0.99 -18.07
N MET A 175 -11.05 -1.88 -18.14
CA MET A 175 -9.64 -1.51 -17.99
C MET A 175 -9.14 -0.58 -19.11
N ALA A 176 -9.52 -0.87 -20.37
CA ALA A 176 -9.17 -0.03 -21.51
C ALA A 176 -9.80 1.36 -21.40
N MET A 177 -11.07 1.44 -20.98
CA MET A 177 -11.78 2.68 -20.76
C MET A 177 -11.19 3.50 -19.61
N GLY A 178 -10.90 2.87 -18.46
CA GLY A 178 -10.29 3.52 -17.30
C GLY A 178 -8.97 4.17 -17.65
N ARG A 179 -8.06 3.42 -18.30
CA ARG A 179 -6.78 3.95 -18.77
C ARG A 179 -6.95 5.06 -19.81
N THR A 180 -7.92 4.94 -20.71
CA THR A 180 -8.20 6.00 -21.70
C THR A 180 -8.66 7.29 -21.02
N ILE A 181 -9.56 7.20 -20.03
CA ILE A 181 -10.02 8.35 -19.25
C ILE A 181 -8.87 9.00 -18.47
N GLU A 182 -7.98 8.21 -17.87
CA GLU A 182 -6.78 8.71 -17.19
C GLU A 182 -5.85 9.45 -18.16
N HIS A 183 -5.60 8.91 -19.36
CA HIS A 183 -4.73 9.51 -20.37
C HIS A 183 -5.31 10.81 -20.97
N LEU A 184 -6.64 10.94 -21.05
CA LEU A 184 -7.28 12.10 -21.66
C LEU A 184 -7.24 13.35 -20.77
N GLY A 185 -6.95 13.24 -19.47
CA GLY A 185 -6.79 14.38 -18.55
C GLY A 185 -8.11 15.13 -18.23
N ALA A 186 -8.14 15.82 -17.09
CA ALA A 186 -9.39 16.39 -16.52
C ALA A 186 -9.90 17.68 -17.20
N GLY A 187 -9.10 18.30 -18.08
CA GLY A 187 -9.31 19.69 -18.54
C GLY A 187 -9.80 19.89 -19.99
N ASN A 188 -10.08 18.85 -20.76
CA ASN A 188 -10.54 18.99 -22.15
C ASN A 188 -11.93 18.38 -22.41
N LEU A 189 -12.59 18.90 -23.45
CA LEU A 189 -13.96 18.53 -23.84
C LEU A 189 -14.10 17.03 -24.13
N VAL A 190 -13.08 16.44 -24.76
CA VAL A 190 -13.01 15.00 -25.06
C VAL A 190 -13.03 14.19 -23.75
N GLY A 191 -12.20 14.54 -22.77
CA GLY A 191 -12.18 13.92 -21.45
C GLY A 191 -13.47 14.08 -20.65
N TYR A 192 -14.26 15.15 -20.87
CA TYR A 192 -15.60 15.29 -20.28
C TYR A 192 -16.59 14.27 -20.86
N VAL A 193 -16.64 14.13 -22.19
CA VAL A 193 -17.49 13.16 -22.88
C VAL A 193 -17.15 11.72 -22.45
N TYR A 194 -15.87 11.37 -22.44
CA TYR A 194 -15.42 10.04 -22.04
C TYR A 194 -15.68 9.73 -20.56
N ARG A 195 -15.58 10.72 -19.65
CA ARG A 195 -15.97 10.54 -18.25
C ARG A 195 -17.48 10.34 -18.09
N GLY A 196 -18.29 11.09 -18.83
CA GLY A 196 -19.75 10.91 -18.85
C GLY A 196 -20.12 9.50 -19.31
N TYR A 197 -19.51 9.05 -20.41
CA TYR A 197 -19.69 7.69 -20.92
C TYR A 197 -19.21 6.63 -19.94
N GLY A 198 -18.02 6.81 -19.34
CA GLY A 198 -17.47 5.91 -18.33
C GLY A 198 -18.38 5.78 -17.10
N ARG A 199 -18.99 6.88 -16.63
CA ARG A 199 -19.99 6.85 -15.54
C ARG A 199 -21.23 6.04 -15.92
N LEU A 200 -21.74 6.21 -17.13
CA LEU A 200 -22.88 5.41 -17.61
C LEU A 200 -22.51 3.92 -17.70
N PHE A 201 -21.34 3.61 -18.25
CA PHE A 201 -20.82 2.24 -18.30
C PHE A 201 -20.74 1.63 -16.90
N LEU A 202 -20.14 2.33 -15.93
CA LEU A 202 -20.02 1.87 -14.55
C LEU A 202 -21.39 1.65 -13.89
N LEU A 203 -22.38 2.52 -14.12
CA LEU A 203 -23.73 2.33 -13.57
C LEU A 203 -24.37 1.03 -14.05
N VAL A 204 -24.26 0.74 -15.34
CA VAL A 204 -24.82 -0.47 -15.95
C VAL A 204 -24.04 -1.72 -15.52
N ASP A 205 -22.71 -1.65 -15.57
CA ASP A 205 -21.79 -2.74 -15.20
C ASP A 205 -21.94 -3.12 -13.72
N ASN A 206 -21.99 -2.14 -12.82
CA ASN A 206 -22.18 -2.39 -11.40
C ASN A 206 -23.56 -3.01 -11.08
N ALA A 207 -24.62 -2.64 -11.82
CA ALA A 207 -25.93 -3.29 -11.66
C ALA A 207 -25.91 -4.77 -12.08
N VAL A 208 -25.14 -5.10 -13.10
CA VAL A 208 -24.89 -6.49 -13.54
C VAL A 208 -24.06 -7.24 -12.50
N SER A 209 -22.96 -6.65 -12.04
CA SER A 209 -22.05 -7.20 -11.03
C SER A 209 -22.79 -7.56 -9.74
N ARG A 210 -23.60 -6.64 -9.21
CA ARG A 210 -24.39 -6.88 -7.99
C ARG A 210 -25.30 -8.11 -8.07
N ARG A 211 -25.85 -8.39 -9.25
CA ARG A 211 -26.69 -9.57 -9.44
C ARG A 211 -25.87 -10.85 -9.59
N GLN A 212 -24.66 -10.76 -10.15
CA GLN A 212 -23.73 -11.89 -10.22
C GLN A 212 -23.25 -12.31 -8.82
N GLU A 213 -23.00 -11.34 -7.94
CA GLU A 213 -22.67 -11.61 -6.52
C GLU A 213 -23.76 -12.44 -5.85
N LEU A 214 -25.03 -12.03 -5.96
CA LEU A 214 -26.15 -12.78 -5.38
C LEU A 214 -26.33 -14.18 -6.01
N GLU A 215 -26.08 -14.30 -7.32
CA GLU A 215 -26.11 -15.61 -8.01
C GLU A 215 -24.98 -16.53 -7.53
N ALA A 216 -23.79 -16.00 -7.24
CA ALA A 216 -22.65 -16.71 -6.66
C ALA A 216 -22.85 -17.05 -5.17
N ASP A 217 -23.51 -16.18 -4.40
CA ASP A 217 -23.92 -16.46 -3.02
C ASP A 217 -24.86 -17.67 -2.96
N LEU A 218 -25.83 -17.75 -3.88
CA LEU A 218 -26.70 -18.92 -3.98
C LEU A 218 -25.94 -20.19 -4.39
N ALA A 219 -24.88 -20.07 -5.19
CA ALA A 219 -24.01 -21.22 -5.47
C ALA A 219 -23.29 -21.70 -4.21
N SER A 220 -22.85 -20.78 -3.36
CA SER A 220 -22.22 -21.05 -2.07
C SER A 220 -23.18 -21.77 -1.12
N VAL A 221 -24.43 -21.30 -1.01
CA VAL A 221 -25.47 -21.96 -0.20
C VAL A 221 -25.71 -23.40 -0.66
N ARG A 222 -25.77 -23.65 -1.98
CA ARG A 222 -26.00 -25.00 -2.51
C ARG A 222 -24.92 -26.00 -2.08
N VAL A 223 -23.65 -25.58 -2.00
CA VAL A 223 -22.53 -26.50 -1.72
C VAL A 223 -22.10 -26.57 -0.25
N ALA A 224 -22.42 -25.55 0.55
CA ALA A 224 -21.94 -25.41 1.92
C ALA A 224 -23.05 -25.21 2.96
N GLY A 225 -24.28 -24.91 2.53
CA GLY A 225 -25.41 -24.57 3.40
C GLY A 225 -25.45 -23.08 3.76
N ARG A 226 -26.57 -22.63 4.32
CA ARG A 226 -26.80 -21.20 4.61
C ARG A 226 -25.87 -20.65 5.69
N ALA A 227 -25.73 -21.40 6.79
CA ALA A 227 -24.94 -20.97 7.94
C ALA A 227 -23.46 -20.77 7.57
N ALA A 228 -22.86 -21.75 6.88
CA ALA A 228 -21.48 -21.66 6.42
C ALA A 228 -21.29 -20.54 5.38
N ALA A 229 -22.28 -20.31 4.50
CA ALA A 229 -22.20 -19.24 3.52
C ALA A 229 -22.27 -17.84 4.12
N ALA A 230 -23.21 -17.61 5.04
CA ALA A 230 -23.30 -16.35 5.77
C ALA A 230 -22.04 -16.10 6.61
N SER A 231 -21.63 -17.11 7.39
CA SER A 231 -20.45 -17.01 8.25
C SER A 231 -19.18 -16.77 7.43
N ALA A 232 -18.95 -17.48 6.33
CA ALA A 232 -17.75 -17.27 5.51
C ALA A 232 -17.68 -15.85 4.94
N LEU A 233 -18.81 -15.30 4.46
CA LEU A 233 -18.86 -13.93 3.92
C LEU A 233 -18.52 -12.88 4.98
N GLU A 234 -18.98 -13.07 6.22
CA GLU A 234 -18.67 -12.17 7.34
C GLU A 234 -17.22 -12.34 7.82
N GLU A 235 -16.74 -13.58 7.96
CA GLU A 235 -15.39 -13.88 8.46
C GLU A 235 -14.29 -13.32 7.57
N VAL A 236 -14.44 -13.32 6.23
CA VAL A 236 -13.42 -12.74 5.33
C VAL A 236 -13.05 -11.32 5.74
N ARG A 237 -14.04 -10.47 6.08
CA ARG A 237 -13.77 -9.07 6.46
C ARG A 237 -13.16 -8.92 7.84
N VAL A 238 -13.58 -9.75 8.78
CA VAL A 238 -13.02 -9.73 10.13
C VAL A 238 -11.56 -10.15 10.06
N LEU A 239 -11.25 -11.18 9.28
CA LEU A 239 -9.89 -11.64 9.07
C LEU A 239 -9.04 -10.63 8.30
N ASP A 240 -9.57 -9.98 7.27
CA ASP A 240 -8.87 -8.95 6.50
C ASP A 240 -8.45 -7.78 7.42
N ALA A 241 -9.38 -7.26 8.22
CA ALA A 241 -9.09 -6.22 9.20
C ALA A 241 -8.09 -6.68 10.29
N ALA A 242 -8.21 -7.91 10.77
CA ALA A 242 -7.29 -8.47 11.76
C ALA A 242 -5.88 -8.69 11.19
N PHE A 243 -5.78 -9.12 9.93
CA PHE A 243 -4.52 -9.37 9.24
C PHE A 243 -3.81 -8.06 8.89
N ASP A 244 -4.53 -7.05 8.43
CA ASP A 244 -4.01 -5.70 8.23
C ASP A 244 -3.48 -5.10 9.53
N PHE A 245 -4.24 -5.23 10.62
CA PHE A 245 -3.78 -4.82 11.95
C PHE A 245 -2.53 -5.59 12.36
N TYR A 246 -2.50 -6.90 12.17
CA TYR A 246 -1.36 -7.76 12.48
C TYR A 246 -0.10 -7.33 11.72
N LEU A 247 -0.20 -7.17 10.39
CA LEU A 247 0.90 -6.75 9.53
C LEU A 247 1.40 -5.36 9.91
N GLY A 248 0.49 -4.39 10.09
CA GLY A 248 0.88 -3.02 10.41
C GLY A 248 1.44 -2.84 11.83
N ARG A 249 0.86 -3.54 12.82
CA ARG A 249 1.21 -3.37 14.24
C ARG A 249 2.44 -4.17 14.66
N TYR A 250 2.56 -5.41 14.18
CA TYR A 250 3.57 -6.36 14.67
C TYR A 250 4.66 -6.64 13.64
N VAL A 251 4.31 -6.82 12.36
CA VAL A 251 5.28 -7.22 11.33
C VAL A 251 6.04 -6.03 10.74
N GLY A 252 5.33 -4.97 10.36
CA GLY A 252 5.89 -3.79 9.70
C GLY A 252 7.11 -3.21 10.43
N PRO A 253 7.02 -2.90 11.74
CA PRO A 253 8.15 -2.33 12.48
C PRO A 253 9.42 -3.19 12.46
N GLY A 254 9.28 -4.52 12.51
CA GLY A 254 10.42 -5.43 12.45
C GLY A 254 11.00 -5.56 11.04
N LEU A 255 10.15 -5.58 10.00
CA LEU A 255 10.58 -5.54 8.60
C LEU A 255 11.33 -4.25 8.27
N ASP A 256 10.87 -3.11 8.78
CA ASP A 256 11.53 -1.81 8.63
C ASP A 256 12.88 -1.78 9.35
N ALA A 257 13.02 -2.57 10.42
CA ALA A 257 14.27 -2.74 11.16
C ALA A 257 15.23 -3.77 10.52
N GLY A 258 14.90 -4.30 9.34
CA GLY A 258 15.75 -5.26 8.63
C GLY A 258 15.67 -6.70 9.18
N ALA A 259 14.63 -7.02 9.94
CA ALA A 259 14.38 -8.36 10.47
C ALA A 259 13.13 -8.97 9.86
N ALA A 260 12.97 -10.29 9.97
CA ALA A 260 11.74 -11.03 9.65
C ALA A 260 11.41 -11.97 10.81
N PRO A 261 10.12 -12.25 11.10
CA PRO A 261 9.78 -13.29 12.07
C PRO A 261 10.18 -14.67 11.53
N ASP A 262 10.44 -15.62 12.43
CA ASP A 262 10.71 -17.02 12.09
C ASP A 262 9.51 -17.70 11.45
N ASP A 263 8.30 -17.40 11.90
CA ASP A 263 7.04 -17.82 11.26
C ASP A 263 5.98 -16.71 11.30
N LEU A 264 5.85 -16.01 10.16
CA LEU A 264 4.88 -14.94 9.90
C LEU A 264 3.44 -15.42 10.05
N PHE A 265 3.12 -16.64 9.63
CA PHE A 265 1.73 -17.10 9.61
C PHE A 265 1.34 -17.78 10.92
N ALA A 266 2.28 -18.37 11.66
CA ALA A 266 2.03 -18.82 13.03
C ALA A 266 1.72 -17.65 13.96
N GLY A 267 2.46 -16.54 13.86
CA GLY A 267 2.21 -15.34 14.67
C GLY A 267 0.79 -14.78 14.51
N PHE A 268 0.22 -14.86 13.30
CA PHE A 268 -1.18 -14.45 13.08
C PHE A 268 -2.18 -15.34 13.85
N ARG A 269 -1.97 -16.66 13.88
CA ARG A 269 -2.83 -17.59 14.66
C ARG A 269 -2.73 -17.32 16.15
N GLU A 270 -1.54 -17.02 16.65
CA GLU A 270 -1.34 -16.64 18.04
C GLU A 270 -2.07 -15.34 18.39
N LEU A 271 -2.00 -14.33 17.50
CA LEU A 271 -2.74 -13.09 17.67
C LEU A 271 -4.25 -13.32 17.75
N LEU A 272 -4.81 -14.12 16.83
CA LEU A 272 -6.24 -14.43 16.83
C LEU A 272 -6.68 -15.15 18.11
N THR A 273 -5.83 -16.05 18.62
CA THR A 273 -6.08 -16.76 19.88
C THR A 273 -6.03 -15.81 21.07
N ALA A 274 -4.99 -14.97 21.15
CA ALA A 274 -4.79 -14.04 22.26
C ALA A 274 -5.84 -12.92 22.29
N ARG A 275 -6.39 -12.53 21.14
CA ARG A 275 -7.43 -11.49 20.99
C ARG A 275 -8.82 -12.04 20.66
N ALA A 276 -9.10 -13.29 21.03
CA ALA A 276 -10.36 -13.95 20.64
C ALA A 276 -11.61 -13.15 21.01
N GLU A 277 -11.63 -12.47 22.17
CA GLU A 277 -12.75 -11.62 22.61
C GLU A 277 -12.92 -10.37 21.74
N GLU A 278 -11.83 -9.66 21.41
CA GLU A 278 -11.86 -8.50 20.53
C GLU A 278 -12.33 -8.89 19.12
N ILE A 279 -11.85 -10.02 18.61
CA ILE A 279 -12.28 -10.57 17.31
C ILE A 279 -13.76 -10.95 17.34
N ALA A 280 -14.26 -11.54 18.43
CA ALA A 280 -15.68 -11.85 18.60
C ALA A 280 -16.55 -10.58 18.67
N ALA A 281 -16.05 -9.51 19.30
CA ALA A 281 -16.72 -8.21 19.30
C ALA A 281 -16.74 -7.59 17.89
N LEU A 282 -15.64 -7.70 17.13
CA LEU A 282 -15.58 -7.24 15.74
C LEU A 282 -16.61 -7.97 14.86
N ARG A 283 -16.73 -9.30 14.96
CA ARG A 283 -17.78 -10.08 14.27
C ARG A 283 -19.17 -9.51 14.56
N SER A 284 -19.48 -9.32 15.84
CA SER A 284 -20.78 -8.81 16.30
C SER A 284 -21.06 -7.41 15.73
N SER A 285 -20.05 -6.53 15.70
CA SER A 285 -20.18 -5.18 15.14
C SER A 285 -20.35 -5.19 13.62
N ALA A 286 -19.62 -6.06 12.91
CA ALA A 286 -19.64 -6.17 11.46
C ALA A 286 -21.02 -6.61 10.94
N SER A 287 -21.67 -7.56 11.63
CA SER A 287 -23.04 -8.00 11.29
C SER A 287 -24.10 -6.91 11.53
N SER A 288 -23.82 -5.93 12.40
CA SER A 288 -24.76 -4.86 12.77
C SER A 288 -24.60 -3.54 12.00
N ALA A 289 -23.46 -3.36 11.29
CA ALA A 289 -23.16 -2.11 10.61
C ALA A 289 -24.07 -1.92 9.38
N GLU A 290 -24.97 -0.94 9.42
CA GLU A 290 -25.73 -0.50 8.25
C GLU A 290 -24.80 0.15 7.21
N GLU A 291 -24.35 -0.64 6.24
CA GLU A 291 -23.61 -0.13 5.10
C GLU A 291 -24.54 0.63 4.15
N ARG A 292 -24.30 1.94 4.01
CA ARG A 292 -25.02 2.76 3.03
C ARG A 292 -24.65 2.32 1.61
N GLN A 293 -25.63 1.79 0.88
CA GLN A 293 -25.44 1.39 -0.51
C GLN A 293 -25.16 2.59 -1.42
N SER A 294 -23.98 2.64 -2.03
CA SER A 294 -23.70 3.59 -3.10
C SER A 294 -24.06 2.97 -4.46
N ARG A 295 -24.59 3.80 -5.37
CA ARG A 295 -24.86 3.40 -6.76
C ARG A 295 -23.59 3.04 -7.55
N TRP A 296 -22.43 3.41 -7.01
CA TRP A 296 -21.11 3.21 -7.61
C TRP A 296 -20.39 1.95 -7.10
N ASP A 297 -20.97 1.22 -6.15
CA ASP A 297 -20.39 -0.01 -5.61
C ASP A 297 -20.63 -1.18 -6.58
N SER A 298 -19.57 -1.97 -6.84
CA SER A 298 -19.62 -3.17 -7.69
C SER A 298 -20.30 -4.36 -6.99
N HIS A 299 -20.37 -4.34 -5.66
CA HIS A 299 -20.95 -5.40 -4.84
C HIS A 299 -22.15 -4.85 -4.04
N PRO A 300 -23.18 -5.66 -3.75
CA PRO A 300 -24.21 -5.28 -2.80
C PRO A 300 -23.60 -5.17 -1.39
N PRO A 301 -24.17 -4.34 -0.50
CA PRO A 301 -23.80 -4.34 0.91
C PRO A 301 -23.91 -5.73 1.52
N ILE A 302 -23.07 -6.04 2.51
CA ILE A 302 -23.03 -7.39 3.08
C ILE A 302 -24.36 -7.79 3.72
N GLY A 303 -25.02 -6.88 4.43
CA GLY A 303 -26.34 -7.17 5.02
C GLY A 303 -27.37 -7.63 3.96
N VAL A 304 -27.30 -7.10 2.74
CA VAL A 304 -28.17 -7.52 1.63
C VAL A 304 -27.82 -8.94 1.16
N ARG A 305 -26.53 -9.26 1.07
CA ARG A 305 -26.05 -10.60 0.66
C ARG A 305 -26.37 -11.65 1.72
N VAL A 306 -26.10 -11.37 3.00
CA VAL A 306 -26.44 -12.24 4.13
C VAL A 306 -27.95 -12.46 4.21
N ALA A 307 -28.77 -11.42 4.02
CA ALA A 307 -30.22 -11.58 3.95
C ALA A 307 -30.66 -12.47 2.78
N ALA A 308 -30.04 -12.33 1.60
CA ALA A 308 -30.31 -13.19 0.45
C ALA A 308 -29.90 -14.65 0.69
N ILE A 309 -28.75 -14.88 1.33
CA ILE A 309 -28.28 -16.20 1.76
C ILE A 309 -29.27 -16.84 2.74
N ASN A 310 -29.70 -16.09 3.76
CA ASN A 310 -30.62 -16.58 4.77
C ASN A 310 -32.02 -16.88 4.21
N ALA A 311 -32.45 -16.13 3.19
CA ALA A 311 -33.71 -16.35 2.48
C ALA A 311 -33.67 -17.48 1.43
N ALA A 312 -32.48 -18.00 1.09
CA ALA A 312 -32.34 -19.09 0.15
C ALA A 312 -32.94 -20.41 0.71
N PRO A 313 -33.35 -21.36 -0.15
CA PRO A 313 -33.72 -22.70 0.31
C PRO A 313 -32.54 -23.38 1.02
N GLU A 314 -32.82 -24.10 2.11
CA GLU A 314 -31.78 -24.88 2.80
C GLU A 314 -31.23 -25.98 1.87
N SER A 315 -29.91 -26.15 1.89
CA SER A 315 -29.26 -27.23 1.15
C SER A 315 -29.16 -28.48 2.05
N PRO A 316 -29.39 -29.70 1.53
CA PRO A 316 -29.25 -30.93 2.32
C PRO A 316 -27.79 -31.28 2.67
N VAL A 317 -26.83 -30.40 2.40
CA VAL A 317 -25.41 -30.60 2.70
C VAL A 317 -25.17 -30.48 4.21
N THR A 318 -24.46 -31.46 4.78
CA THR A 318 -23.94 -31.37 6.15
C THR A 318 -22.65 -30.54 6.16
N PRO A 319 -22.58 -29.43 6.93
CA PRO A 319 -21.35 -28.66 7.08
C PRO A 319 -20.22 -29.51 7.67
N ASP A 320 -19.02 -29.35 7.12
CA ASP A 320 -17.79 -29.91 7.65
C ASP A 320 -17.07 -28.85 8.50
N ASP A 321 -17.23 -28.95 9.82
CA ASP A 321 -16.69 -27.99 10.79
C ASP A 321 -15.23 -28.25 11.15
N ARG A 322 -14.57 -29.24 10.53
CA ARG A 322 -13.13 -29.45 10.73
C ARG A 322 -12.36 -28.21 10.24
N PRO A 323 -11.22 -27.86 10.86
CA PRO A 323 -10.34 -26.82 10.37
C PRO A 323 -9.92 -27.05 8.91
N ALA A 324 -9.94 -26.03 8.07
CA ALA A 324 -9.57 -26.12 6.65
C ALA A 324 -8.11 -26.54 6.43
N GLU A 325 -7.24 -26.36 7.44
CA GLU A 325 -5.87 -26.85 7.42
C GLU A 325 -5.76 -28.36 7.16
N VAL A 326 -6.78 -29.16 7.49
CA VAL A 326 -6.79 -30.62 7.19
C VAL A 326 -6.75 -30.94 5.69
N LEU A 327 -7.03 -29.96 4.83
CA LEU A 327 -6.99 -30.10 3.38
C LEU A 327 -5.58 -29.97 2.79
N ILE A 328 -4.63 -29.43 3.57
CA ILE A 328 -3.25 -29.20 3.18
C ILE A 328 -2.33 -29.89 4.19
N PRO A 329 -1.69 -31.00 3.80
CA PRO A 329 -0.65 -31.61 4.63
C PRO A 329 0.45 -30.60 4.93
N GLU A 330 0.90 -30.56 6.19
CA GLU A 330 2.01 -29.69 6.64
C GLU A 330 1.81 -28.20 6.27
N LEU A 331 0.59 -27.66 6.47
CA LEU A 331 0.28 -26.25 6.18
C LEU A 331 1.32 -25.27 6.74
N GLY A 332 1.91 -25.53 7.92
CA GLY A 332 2.99 -24.72 8.47
C GLY A 332 4.23 -24.64 7.57
N GLN A 333 4.66 -25.75 6.97
CA GLN A 333 5.78 -25.76 6.02
C GLN A 333 5.44 -24.99 4.73
N ALA A 334 4.20 -25.10 4.25
CA ALA A 334 3.73 -24.31 3.12
C ALA A 334 3.72 -22.80 3.45
N GLY A 335 3.37 -22.44 4.69
CA GLY A 335 3.46 -21.07 5.22
C GLY A 335 4.90 -20.54 5.24
N LEU A 336 5.86 -21.33 5.74
CA LEU A 336 7.28 -20.95 5.74
C LEU A 336 7.84 -20.81 4.31
N ALA A 337 7.48 -21.72 3.39
CA ALA A 337 7.87 -21.61 1.99
C ALA A 337 7.27 -20.36 1.32
N LEU A 338 6.01 -20.02 1.64
CA LEU A 338 5.38 -18.80 1.17
C LEU A 338 6.07 -17.55 1.75
N GLN A 339 6.41 -17.55 3.04
CA GLN A 339 7.19 -16.49 3.65
C GLN A 339 8.54 -16.31 2.94
N GLN A 340 9.25 -17.40 2.65
CA GLN A 340 10.50 -17.34 1.91
C GLN A 340 10.30 -16.79 0.50
N HIS A 341 9.20 -17.12 -0.17
CA HIS A 341 8.87 -16.57 -1.48
C HIS A 341 8.66 -15.04 -1.44
N ILE A 342 7.91 -14.54 -0.46
CA ILE A 342 7.54 -13.12 -0.39
C ILE A 342 8.65 -12.25 0.25
N LEU A 343 9.44 -12.80 1.18
CA LEU A 343 10.49 -12.04 1.89
C LEU A 343 11.92 -12.35 1.42
N GLY A 344 12.17 -13.49 0.76
CA GLY A 344 13.51 -14.01 0.49
C GLY A 344 14.36 -13.16 -0.48
N GLY A 345 13.74 -12.27 -1.25
CA GLY A 345 14.47 -11.29 -2.07
C GLY A 345 15.09 -10.14 -1.26
N ARG A 346 14.82 -10.06 0.05
CA ARG A 346 15.29 -9.00 0.95
C ARG A 346 16.41 -9.51 1.84
N ASN A 347 17.38 -8.64 2.17
CA ASN A 347 18.44 -8.96 3.11
C ASN A 347 17.92 -8.78 4.56
N LEU A 348 17.10 -9.71 5.02
CA LEU A 348 16.46 -9.68 6.35
C LEU A 348 17.07 -10.73 7.27
N THR A 349 17.21 -10.37 8.55
CA THR A 349 17.60 -11.33 9.60
C THR A 349 16.36 -12.01 10.15
N VAL A 350 16.25 -13.33 9.98
CA VAL A 350 15.14 -14.11 10.55
C VAL A 350 15.34 -14.27 12.06
N LEU A 351 14.34 -13.88 12.86
CA LEU A 351 14.40 -13.86 14.33
C LEU A 351 13.15 -14.49 14.94
N PRO A 352 13.26 -15.17 16.10
CA PRO A 352 12.10 -15.57 16.88
C PRO A 352 11.22 -14.38 17.26
N TRP A 353 9.91 -14.58 17.36
CA TRP A 353 8.92 -13.52 17.62
C TRP A 353 9.31 -12.52 18.72
N GLN A 354 9.78 -13.00 19.87
CA GLN A 354 10.19 -12.13 20.98
C GLN A 354 11.34 -11.19 20.57
N GLN A 355 12.37 -11.72 19.90
CA GLN A 355 13.50 -10.93 19.41
C GLN A 355 13.11 -10.02 18.25
N PHE A 356 12.24 -10.50 17.36
CA PHE A 356 11.71 -9.74 16.22
C PHE A 356 10.96 -8.48 16.70
N ILE A 357 10.03 -8.64 17.65
CA ILE A 357 9.28 -7.52 18.24
C ILE A 357 10.19 -6.58 19.00
N GLY A 358 11.14 -7.11 19.77
CA GLY A 358 12.13 -6.28 20.47
C GLY A 358 13.02 -5.47 19.53
N THR A 359 13.37 -6.02 18.38
CA THR A 359 14.14 -5.34 17.32
C THR A 359 13.32 -4.20 16.72
N GLY A 360 12.05 -4.46 16.34
CA GLY A 360 11.15 -3.43 15.82
C GLY A 360 10.83 -2.32 16.83
N ALA A 361 10.58 -2.69 18.10
CA ALA A 361 10.32 -1.73 19.18
C ALA A 361 11.53 -0.82 19.43
N SER A 362 12.73 -1.40 19.51
CA SER A 362 13.98 -0.65 19.71
C SER A 362 14.30 0.25 18.52
N ALA A 363 14.11 -0.22 17.29
CA ALA A 363 14.32 0.59 16.08
C ALA A 363 13.36 1.79 16.02
N ARG A 364 12.08 1.58 16.38
CA ARG A 364 11.09 2.66 16.45
C ARG A 364 11.43 3.69 17.52
N LEU A 365 11.87 3.26 18.70
CA LEU A 365 12.32 4.17 19.76
C LEU A 365 13.56 4.94 19.34
N GLN A 366 14.53 4.28 18.70
CA GLN A 366 15.72 4.92 18.14
C GLN A 366 15.33 6.02 17.13
N ASP A 367 14.38 5.75 16.23
CA ASP A 367 13.94 6.73 15.24
C ASP A 367 13.26 7.95 15.88
N ASN A 368 12.41 7.70 16.88
CA ASN A 368 11.76 8.77 17.63
C ASN A 368 12.79 9.60 18.40
N MET A 369 13.78 8.95 19.02
CA MET A 369 14.89 9.62 19.69
C MET A 369 15.69 10.47 18.71
N ASP A 370 16.12 9.91 17.57
CA ASP A 370 16.91 10.63 16.58
C ASP A 370 16.14 11.87 16.09
N GLY A 371 14.82 11.75 15.87
CA GLY A 371 13.94 12.88 15.55
C GLY A 371 13.91 13.96 16.64
N LEU A 372 13.75 13.54 17.89
CA LEU A 372 13.72 14.42 19.06
C LEU A 372 15.06 15.13 19.26
N LEU A 373 16.17 14.40 19.33
CA LEU A 373 17.52 14.93 19.55
C LEU A 373 17.91 15.95 18.47
N ARG A 374 17.55 15.69 17.20
CA ARG A 374 17.70 16.65 16.11
C ARG A 374 16.87 17.92 16.33
N ALA A 375 15.62 17.79 16.78
CA ALA A 375 14.76 18.94 17.06
C ALA A 375 15.30 19.79 18.23
N LEU A 376 15.75 19.15 19.30
CA LEU A 376 16.36 19.81 20.47
C LEU A 376 17.67 20.52 20.09
N THR A 377 18.55 19.84 19.34
CA THR A 377 19.80 20.43 18.84
C THR A 377 19.54 21.71 18.05
N ARG A 378 18.56 21.69 17.14
CA ARG A 378 18.19 22.88 16.35
C ARG A 378 17.66 24.01 17.23
N ALA A 379 16.77 23.70 18.17
CA ALA A 379 16.13 24.71 18.99
C ALA A 379 17.09 25.40 19.97
N LEU A 380 18.06 24.64 20.51
CA LEU A 380 19.01 25.16 21.49
C LEU A 380 20.27 25.74 20.86
N GLY A 381 20.54 25.47 19.59
CA GLY A 381 21.77 25.87 18.91
C GLY A 381 23.04 25.21 19.47
N VAL A 382 22.88 24.17 20.28
CA VAL A 382 23.98 23.35 20.84
C VAL A 382 23.73 21.88 20.54
N PRO A 383 24.78 21.06 20.31
CA PRO A 383 24.61 19.63 20.05
C PRO A 383 23.94 18.91 21.23
N VAL A 384 22.84 18.20 20.97
CA VAL A 384 22.18 17.27 21.90
C VAL A 384 22.19 15.89 21.24
N THR A 385 23.16 15.06 21.63
CA THR A 385 23.52 13.84 20.87
C THR A 385 23.18 12.52 21.56
N ASP A 386 22.80 12.57 22.83
CA ASP A 386 22.38 11.42 23.64
C ASP A 386 21.49 11.89 24.81
N VAL A 387 21.02 10.94 25.62
CA VAL A 387 20.15 11.24 26.77
C VAL A 387 20.89 12.02 27.85
N GLY A 388 22.18 11.75 28.05
CA GLY A 388 23.04 12.52 28.96
C GLY A 388 23.01 14.01 28.64
N ALA A 389 23.19 14.36 27.36
CA ALA A 389 23.14 15.73 26.89
C ALA A 389 21.76 16.38 27.13
N VAL A 390 20.66 15.63 26.98
CA VAL A 390 19.31 16.14 27.32
C VAL A 390 19.23 16.51 28.80
N LEU A 391 19.69 15.63 29.70
CA LEU A 391 19.70 15.88 31.14
C LEU A 391 20.56 17.09 31.50
N ASP A 392 21.71 17.26 30.86
CA ASP A 392 22.58 18.42 31.06
C ASP A 392 21.89 19.73 30.64
N GLN A 393 21.08 19.71 29.59
CA GLN A 393 20.28 20.89 29.19
C GLN A 393 19.13 21.18 30.17
N ILE A 394 18.56 20.16 30.81
CA ILE A 394 17.57 20.35 31.88
C ILE A 394 18.23 20.99 33.09
N GLU A 395 19.40 20.50 33.49
CA GLU A 395 20.22 21.08 34.58
C GLU A 395 20.57 22.55 34.32
N ALA A 396 20.86 22.89 33.06
CA ALA A 396 21.10 24.26 32.61
C ALA A 396 19.82 25.13 32.52
N GLY A 397 18.66 24.64 32.96
CA GLY A 397 17.40 25.38 33.00
C GLY A 397 16.72 25.57 31.64
N ARG A 398 17.10 24.79 30.61
CA ARG A 398 16.57 24.95 29.24
C ARG A 398 15.34 24.10 28.93
N LEU A 399 14.79 23.41 29.93
CA LEU A 399 13.62 22.56 29.77
C LEU A 399 12.41 23.26 29.14
N PRO A 400 12.01 24.50 29.51
CA PRO A 400 10.87 25.15 28.87
C PRO A 400 11.04 25.35 27.36
N ALA A 401 12.26 25.66 26.90
CA ALA A 401 12.58 25.81 25.48
C ALA A 401 12.52 24.46 24.74
N MET A 402 13.06 23.40 25.35
CA MET A 402 12.97 22.04 24.80
C MET A 402 11.52 21.55 24.73
N ALA A 403 10.74 21.78 25.79
CA ALA A 403 9.36 21.36 25.87
C ALA A 403 8.46 22.08 24.87
N ALA A 404 8.68 23.37 24.61
CA ALA A 404 7.94 24.14 23.60
C ALA A 404 8.13 23.59 22.17
N VAL A 405 9.29 22.99 21.88
CA VAL A 405 9.59 22.38 20.57
C VAL A 405 8.82 21.08 20.39
N VAL A 406 8.72 20.27 21.45
CA VAL A 406 8.03 18.98 21.42
C VAL A 406 6.51 19.16 21.49
N PHE A 407 6.04 20.15 22.26
CA PHE A 407 4.63 20.42 22.50
C PHE A 407 4.25 21.87 22.16
N PRO A 408 4.28 22.27 20.88
CA PRO A 408 4.08 23.67 20.46
C PRO A 408 2.68 24.23 20.76
N SER A 409 1.70 23.36 20.98
CA SER A 409 0.31 23.74 21.27
C SER A 409 -0.06 23.72 22.76
N ALA A 410 0.86 23.27 23.64
CA ALA A 410 0.62 23.18 25.08
C ALA A 410 1.05 24.47 25.80
N SER A 411 0.45 24.74 26.97
CA SER A 411 0.95 25.81 27.84
C SER A 411 2.38 25.50 28.32
N PRO A 412 3.22 26.50 28.64
CA PRO A 412 4.61 26.24 29.06
C PRO A 412 4.74 25.28 30.25
N GLU A 413 3.83 25.39 31.22
CA GLU A 413 3.83 24.53 32.41
C GLU A 413 3.41 23.09 32.07
N GLU A 414 2.38 22.93 31.24
CA GLU A 414 1.93 21.62 30.77
C GLU A 414 2.98 20.95 29.88
N ALA A 415 3.60 21.70 28.96
CA ALA A 415 4.66 21.21 28.08
C ALA A 415 5.84 20.66 28.90
N THR A 416 6.25 21.39 29.94
CA THR A 416 7.33 21.00 30.85
C THR A 416 7.01 19.69 31.58
N LYS A 417 5.79 19.57 32.14
CA LYS A 417 5.32 18.35 32.81
C LYS A 417 5.25 17.16 31.86
N ARG A 418 4.73 17.37 30.65
CA ARG A 418 4.60 16.34 29.61
C ARG A 418 5.94 15.91 29.01
N PHE A 419 7.03 16.65 29.25
CA PHE A 419 8.36 16.26 28.81
C PHE A 419 8.89 15.00 29.54
N ALA A 420 8.21 14.53 30.58
CA ALA A 420 8.50 13.23 31.20
C ALA A 420 8.24 12.07 30.22
N ASP A 421 7.21 12.15 29.36
CA ASP A 421 6.87 11.08 28.42
C ASP A 421 8.00 10.78 27.40
N PRO A 422 8.59 11.78 26.70
CA PRO A 422 9.73 11.52 25.83
C PRO A 422 10.98 11.11 26.62
N LEU A 423 11.19 11.58 27.85
CA LEU A 423 12.32 11.14 28.69
C LEU A 423 12.18 9.66 29.10
N ASP A 424 10.99 9.20 29.43
CA ASP A 424 10.71 7.79 29.73
C ASP A 424 11.06 6.87 28.54
N ALA A 425 10.65 7.28 27.33
CA ALA A 425 11.01 6.59 26.10
C ALA A 425 12.53 6.57 25.84
N LEU A 426 13.24 7.67 26.13
CA LEU A 426 14.69 7.77 26.03
C LEU A 426 15.40 6.87 27.05
N PHE A 427 14.94 6.85 28.30
CA PHE A 427 15.47 5.97 29.34
C PHE A 427 15.23 4.50 29.03
N SER A 428 14.07 4.16 28.49
CA SER A 428 13.76 2.80 28.03
C SER A 428 14.73 2.34 26.94
N LEU A 429 15.02 3.20 25.95
CA LEU A 429 16.02 2.89 24.93
C LEU A 429 17.44 2.77 25.52
N ALA A 430 17.82 3.65 26.46
CA ALA A 430 19.11 3.57 27.14
C ALA A 430 19.26 2.27 27.95
N ALA A 431 18.20 1.83 28.63
CA ALA A 431 18.18 0.58 29.37
C ALA A 431 18.40 -0.64 28.47
N VAL A 432 17.73 -0.68 27.31
CA VAL A 432 17.92 -1.74 26.30
C VAL A 432 19.34 -1.71 25.73
N ARG A 433 19.88 -0.53 25.42
CA ARG A 433 21.25 -0.39 24.89
C ARG A 433 22.33 -0.70 25.91
N SER A 434 22.05 -0.49 27.20
CA SER A 434 22.94 -0.86 28.30
C SER A 434 22.91 -2.37 28.60
N GLY A 435 21.99 -3.13 27.98
CA GLY A 435 21.83 -4.57 28.21
C GLY A 435 21.17 -4.92 29.54
N VAL A 436 20.58 -3.94 30.24
CA VAL A 436 19.90 -4.16 31.53
C VAL A 436 18.42 -4.48 31.39
N ALA A 437 17.85 -4.22 30.21
CA ALA A 437 16.45 -4.48 29.91
C ALA A 437 16.25 -5.08 28.51
N SER A 438 15.14 -5.80 28.34
CA SER A 438 14.71 -6.38 27.08
C SER A 438 13.21 -6.21 26.87
N TRP A 439 12.77 -6.24 25.62
CA TRP A 439 11.34 -6.18 25.30
C TRP A 439 10.69 -7.54 25.45
N ASP A 440 9.59 -7.57 26.18
CA ASP A 440 8.69 -8.70 26.24
C ASP A 440 7.51 -8.49 25.28
N HIS A 441 7.25 -9.51 24.49
CA HIS A 441 6.22 -9.50 23.47
C HIS A 441 4.84 -9.69 24.11
N SER A 442 3.85 -8.96 23.59
CA SER A 442 2.45 -9.15 23.96
C SER A 442 1.57 -9.04 22.73
N TRP A 443 0.71 -10.03 22.52
CA TRP A 443 -0.31 -9.99 21.47
C TRP A 443 -1.48 -9.07 21.84
N THR A 444 -1.71 -8.76 23.11
CA THR A 444 -2.87 -7.98 23.58
C THR A 444 -2.52 -6.52 23.90
N GLY A 445 -1.27 -6.23 24.23
CA GLY A 445 -0.83 -4.90 24.67
C GLY A 445 0.32 -4.30 23.88
N ALA A 446 0.91 -3.23 24.42
CA ALA A 446 2.22 -2.77 24.00
C ALA A 446 3.31 -3.72 24.52
N PRO A 447 4.48 -3.83 23.84
CA PRO A 447 5.62 -4.56 24.39
C PRO A 447 6.01 -4.00 25.76
N ARG A 448 6.26 -4.87 26.73
CA ARG A 448 6.69 -4.47 28.08
C ARG A 448 8.20 -4.43 28.16
N LEU A 449 8.74 -3.54 28.97
CA LEU A 449 10.17 -3.49 29.24
C LEU A 449 10.46 -4.33 30.48
N LEU A 450 11.22 -5.42 30.34
CA LEU A 450 11.61 -6.28 31.46
C LEU A 450 13.07 -6.09 31.80
N ALA A 451 13.39 -6.02 33.10
CA ALA A 451 14.75 -6.08 33.59
C ALA A 451 15.34 -7.50 33.45
N ALA A 452 16.65 -7.65 33.68
CA ALA A 452 17.34 -8.94 33.59
C ALA A 452 16.78 -10.03 34.53
N ASP A 453 16.10 -9.65 35.62
CA ASP A 453 15.45 -10.57 36.56
C ASP A 453 14.00 -10.95 36.17
N GLY A 454 13.51 -10.42 35.04
CA GLY A 454 12.16 -10.66 34.52
C GLY A 454 11.07 -9.75 35.12
N SER A 455 11.41 -8.85 36.04
CA SER A 455 10.47 -7.85 36.55
C SER A 455 10.21 -6.75 35.53
N GLU A 456 9.01 -6.17 35.56
CA GLU A 456 8.66 -5.05 34.70
C GLU A 456 9.37 -3.77 35.16
N LEU A 457 10.09 -3.13 34.25
CA LEU A 457 10.90 -1.95 34.50
C LEU A 457 10.12 -0.68 34.12
N ASP A 458 9.49 -0.04 35.10
CA ASP A 458 8.81 1.25 34.93
C ASP A 458 9.76 2.43 35.18
N LEU A 459 10.09 3.17 34.11
CA LEU A 459 10.99 4.32 34.14
C LEU A 459 10.25 5.66 34.19
N ALA A 460 8.91 5.66 34.10
CA ALA A 460 8.11 6.88 34.15
C ALA A 460 8.26 7.65 35.48
N PRO A 461 8.36 7.02 36.67
CA PRO A 461 8.67 7.72 37.91
C PRO A 461 10.03 8.41 37.88
N VAL A 462 11.03 7.81 37.22
CA VAL A 462 12.38 8.39 37.10
C VAL A 462 12.36 9.57 36.12
N ALA A 463 11.62 9.46 35.02
CA ALA A 463 11.40 10.55 34.08
C ALA A 463 10.70 11.76 34.70
N ARG A 464 9.72 11.54 35.58
CA ARG A 464 9.07 12.62 36.35
C ARG A 464 10.02 13.34 37.31
N LEU A 465 11.02 12.65 37.86
CA LEU A 465 12.07 13.29 38.66
C LEU A 465 13.09 14.05 37.78
N ALA A 466 13.28 13.62 36.53
CA ALA A 466 14.24 14.21 35.62
C ALA A 466 13.77 15.55 35.01
N VAL A 467 12.47 15.86 35.03
CA VAL A 467 11.92 17.13 34.51
C VAL A 467 11.98 18.29 35.51
N ASP A 468 12.54 18.10 36.69
CA ASP A 468 12.77 19.17 37.67
C ASP A 468 14.26 19.22 38.05
N PRO A 469 14.96 20.34 37.81
CA PRO A 469 16.36 20.50 38.21
C PRO A 469 16.64 20.18 39.68
N ALA A 470 15.67 20.41 40.58
CA ALA A 470 15.82 20.10 42.01
C ALA A 470 15.85 18.58 42.29
N THR A 471 15.21 17.76 41.46
CA THR A 471 15.16 16.30 41.63
C THR A 471 15.99 15.52 40.61
N LEU A 472 16.62 16.21 39.65
CA LEU A 472 17.42 15.61 38.59
C LEU A 472 18.59 14.75 39.11
N ALA A 473 19.26 15.18 40.19
CA ALA A 473 20.34 14.39 40.80
C ALA A 473 19.84 13.02 41.29
N SER A 474 18.65 12.97 41.90
CA SER A 474 18.00 11.73 42.32
C SER A 474 17.60 10.86 41.14
N ALA A 475 17.19 11.46 40.01
CA ALA A 475 16.90 10.72 38.79
C ALA A 475 18.17 10.04 38.23
N ARG A 476 19.29 10.77 38.15
CA ARG A 476 20.58 10.22 37.69
C ARG A 476 21.08 9.09 38.58
N ALA A 477 20.97 9.23 39.90
CA ALA A 477 21.33 8.18 40.84
C ALA A 477 20.52 6.90 40.61
N LYS A 478 19.19 7.02 40.47
CA LYS A 478 18.32 5.87 40.18
C LYS A 478 18.64 5.18 38.86
N LEU A 479 18.94 5.93 37.80
CA LEU A 479 19.35 5.34 36.51
C LEU A 479 20.67 4.57 36.66
N SER A 480 21.64 5.14 37.37
CA SER A 480 22.92 4.49 37.65
C SER A 480 22.77 3.23 38.51
N ASP A 481 21.92 3.25 39.53
CA ASP A 481 21.66 2.09 40.40
C ASP A 481 21.00 0.93 39.62
N LEU A 482 20.19 1.26 38.62
CA LEU A 482 19.61 0.31 37.67
C LEU A 482 20.61 -0.15 36.58
N GLY A 483 21.85 0.36 36.58
CA GLY A 483 22.87 0.05 35.58
C GLY A 483 22.61 0.67 34.20
N ILE A 484 21.74 1.69 34.10
CA ILE A 484 21.40 2.35 32.85
C ILE A 484 22.44 3.43 32.54
N ASP A 485 23.24 3.19 31.49
CA ASP A 485 24.11 4.21 30.92
C ASP A 485 23.28 5.12 30.01
N VAL A 486 23.01 6.34 30.47
CA VAL A 486 22.28 7.37 29.71
C VAL A 486 23.00 7.78 28.43
N SER A 487 24.30 7.53 28.32
CA SER A 487 25.06 7.76 27.08
C SER A 487 24.95 6.59 26.10
N ALA A 488 24.43 5.42 26.48
CA ALA A 488 24.30 4.27 25.59
C ALA A 488 23.25 4.49 24.48
N ALA A 489 22.23 5.31 24.75
CA ALA A 489 21.25 5.74 23.76
C ALA A 489 21.73 7.02 23.06
N LYS A 490 22.57 6.84 22.02
CA LYS A 490 23.08 7.92 21.18
C LYS A 490 22.26 8.09 19.91
N GLN A 491 22.23 9.32 19.41
CA GLN A 491 21.72 9.60 18.08
C GLN A 491 22.49 8.77 17.04
N VAL A 492 21.76 7.97 16.25
CA VAL A 492 22.37 7.13 15.20
C VAL A 492 22.26 7.80 13.84
N ALA A 493 21.08 8.35 13.51
CA ALA A 493 20.84 9.01 12.23
C ALA A 493 20.91 10.54 12.34
N ALA A 494 21.83 11.15 11.59
CA ALA A 494 21.94 12.60 11.47
C ALA A 494 20.76 13.24 10.68
N THR A 495 20.03 12.43 9.91
CA THR A 495 18.89 12.82 9.07
C THR A 495 17.77 11.78 9.16
N VAL A 496 16.58 12.06 8.63
CA VAL A 496 15.50 11.06 8.64
C VAL A 496 15.89 9.85 7.78
N PRO A 497 15.80 8.61 8.31
CA PRO A 497 16.15 7.41 7.55
C PRO A 497 15.29 7.23 6.28
N LEU A 498 15.93 6.80 5.20
CA LEU A 498 15.28 6.60 3.90
C LEU A 498 14.21 5.49 3.90
N ARG A 499 14.37 4.45 4.74
CA ARG A 499 13.34 3.42 4.93
C ARG A 499 11.94 3.94 5.32
N ARG A 500 11.83 5.16 5.86
CA ARG A 500 10.53 5.79 6.21
C ARG A 500 10.08 6.81 5.18
N ALA A 501 10.85 7.01 4.12
CA ALA A 501 10.57 8.00 3.12
C ALA A 501 9.60 7.44 2.07
N SER A 502 8.53 8.17 1.81
CA SER A 502 7.58 7.87 0.74
C SER A 502 7.94 8.65 -0.51
N VAL A 503 7.87 8.01 -1.67
CA VAL A 503 8.06 8.66 -2.97
C VAL A 503 6.80 9.43 -3.36
N LEU A 504 6.83 10.76 -3.25
CA LEU A 504 5.67 11.62 -3.53
C LEU A 504 5.47 11.89 -5.02
N GLY A 505 6.52 11.86 -5.82
CA GLY A 505 6.46 12.09 -7.27
C GLY A 505 7.84 12.34 -7.87
N GLY A 506 7.91 12.59 -9.16
CA GLY A 506 9.19 12.95 -9.79
C GLY A 506 9.06 13.71 -11.10
N VAL A 507 10.14 14.39 -11.47
CA VAL A 507 10.28 15.16 -12.72
C VAL A 507 11.46 14.59 -13.49
N ILE A 508 11.21 14.05 -14.68
CA ILE A 508 12.28 13.53 -15.53
C ILE A 508 12.94 14.64 -16.35
N ASN A 509 14.19 14.41 -16.77
CA ASN A 509 14.95 15.29 -17.68
C ASN A 509 15.12 16.74 -17.19
N MET A 510 15.26 16.97 -15.88
CA MET A 510 15.75 18.26 -15.38
C MET A 510 17.26 18.37 -15.58
N LYS A 511 17.84 19.55 -15.32
CA LYS A 511 19.28 19.79 -15.38
C LYS A 511 19.80 20.24 -14.02
N VAL A 512 20.74 19.48 -13.46
CA VAL A 512 21.49 19.83 -12.26
C VAL A 512 22.97 19.81 -12.61
N ALA A 513 23.71 20.88 -12.28
CA ALA A 513 25.12 21.03 -12.65
C ALA A 513 25.42 20.74 -14.15
N GLY A 514 24.48 21.08 -15.04
CA GLY A 514 24.60 20.85 -16.49
C GLY A 514 24.23 19.46 -17.01
N ALA A 515 24.06 18.45 -16.13
CA ALA A 515 23.71 17.09 -16.49
C ALA A 515 22.19 16.81 -16.41
N TYR A 516 21.69 15.93 -17.28
CA TYR A 516 20.29 15.50 -17.22
C TYR A 516 20.04 14.60 -16.01
N THR A 517 19.14 15.05 -15.15
CA THR A 517 18.85 14.47 -13.84
C THR A 517 17.34 14.35 -13.68
N ASP A 518 16.87 13.20 -13.21
CA ASP A 518 15.50 12.99 -12.80
C ASP A 518 15.39 13.39 -11.32
N VAL A 519 14.48 14.31 -11.00
CA VAL A 519 14.30 14.84 -9.64
C VAL A 519 13.13 14.13 -8.99
N VAL A 520 13.41 13.29 -8.01
CA VAL A 520 12.39 12.54 -7.26
C VAL A 520 12.15 13.25 -5.94
N VAL A 521 10.88 13.54 -5.64
CA VAL A 521 10.44 14.21 -4.41
C VAL A 521 10.03 13.13 -3.42
N LEU A 522 10.69 13.09 -2.28
CA LEU A 522 10.32 12.26 -1.14
C LEU A 522 9.64 13.15 -0.08
N ASP A 523 8.90 12.59 0.86
CA ASP A 523 8.42 13.34 2.04
C ASP A 523 9.55 13.75 3.00
N THR A 524 10.69 13.06 2.92
CA THR A 524 11.90 13.33 3.71
C THR A 524 12.96 14.16 2.99
N GLY A 525 12.79 14.51 1.71
CA GLY A 525 13.82 15.25 0.97
C GLY A 525 13.69 15.15 -0.55
N VAL A 526 14.78 15.42 -1.26
CA VAL A 526 14.85 15.41 -2.73
C VAL A 526 15.97 14.51 -3.20
N ALA A 527 15.67 13.52 -4.04
CA ALA A 527 16.66 12.66 -4.68
C ALA A 527 16.93 13.11 -6.12
N LEU A 528 18.20 13.38 -6.42
CA LEU A 528 18.71 13.79 -7.72
C LEU A 528 19.31 12.57 -8.41
N VAL A 529 18.50 11.90 -9.25
CA VAL A 529 18.84 10.62 -9.84
C VAL A 529 19.38 10.81 -11.27
N PRO A 530 20.51 10.19 -11.66
CA PRO A 530 20.98 10.24 -13.03
C PRO A 530 19.91 9.74 -14.02
N SER A 531 19.60 10.55 -15.03
CA SER A 531 18.59 10.17 -16.03
C SER A 531 19.11 9.03 -16.91
N LEU A 532 18.22 8.17 -17.43
CA LEU A 532 18.53 7.02 -18.32
C LEU A 532 19.14 7.40 -19.69
N GLY A 533 19.71 8.60 -19.84
CA GLY A 533 20.31 9.10 -21.08
C GLY A 533 19.30 9.64 -22.10
N ARG A 534 19.80 10.36 -23.12
CA ARG A 534 18.96 11.03 -24.14
C ARG A 534 18.20 10.04 -25.05
N PHE A 535 18.72 8.84 -25.25
CA PHE A 535 18.18 7.86 -26.19
C PHE A 535 17.21 6.85 -25.56
N ALA A 536 17.04 6.85 -24.23
CA ALA A 536 16.04 6.01 -23.59
C ALA A 536 14.63 6.50 -23.90
N MET A 537 13.76 5.58 -24.34
CA MET A 537 12.37 5.91 -24.69
C MET A 537 11.62 6.52 -23.51
N ALA A 538 10.87 7.60 -23.77
CA ALA A 538 10.17 8.39 -22.74
C ALA A 538 9.26 7.53 -21.85
N TYR A 539 8.58 6.52 -22.39
CA TYR A 539 7.72 5.63 -21.60
C TYR A 539 8.51 4.79 -20.58
N LYS A 540 9.77 4.43 -20.85
CA LYS A 540 10.62 3.69 -19.89
C LYS A 540 11.04 4.58 -18.72
N LYS A 541 11.30 5.87 -18.99
CA LYS A 541 11.63 6.86 -17.95
C LYS A 541 10.43 7.15 -17.05
N ARG A 542 9.24 7.31 -17.64
CA ARG A 542 7.99 7.48 -16.90
C ARG A 542 7.63 6.24 -16.09
N GLY A 543 7.73 5.06 -16.71
CA GLY A 543 7.52 3.77 -16.06
C GLY A 543 8.36 3.66 -14.79
N ARG A 544 9.67 3.92 -14.88
CA ARG A 544 10.58 3.89 -13.73
C ARG A 544 10.15 4.79 -12.55
N ILE A 545 9.75 6.04 -12.81
CA ILE A 545 9.28 6.93 -11.72
C ILE A 545 7.95 6.45 -11.16
N MET A 546 7.03 5.99 -12.01
CA MET A 546 5.75 5.46 -11.55
C MET A 546 5.90 4.17 -10.77
N ASP A 547 6.84 3.30 -11.16
CA ASP A 547 7.19 2.09 -10.42
C ASP A 547 7.69 2.46 -9.01
N TRP A 548 8.56 3.46 -8.87
CA TRP A 548 8.99 3.94 -7.55
C TRP A 548 7.86 4.57 -6.73
N VAL A 549 6.98 5.36 -7.35
CA VAL A 549 5.81 5.95 -6.67
C VAL A 549 4.85 4.85 -6.20
N GLN A 550 4.64 3.81 -7.02
CA GLN A 550 3.74 2.70 -6.70
C GLN A 550 4.32 1.76 -5.65
N GLN A 551 5.63 1.50 -5.71
CA GLN A 551 6.33 0.64 -4.76
C GLN A 551 6.61 1.35 -3.43
N GLY A 552 6.66 2.69 -3.43
CA GLY A 552 6.96 3.47 -2.23
C GLY A 552 8.39 3.31 -1.71
N ASP A 553 9.28 2.69 -2.47
CA ASP A 553 10.64 2.32 -2.02
C ASP A 553 11.64 3.45 -2.29
N ALA A 554 11.81 4.35 -1.32
CA ALA A 554 12.80 5.42 -1.39
C ALA A 554 14.25 4.93 -1.31
N GLU A 555 14.51 3.75 -0.72
CA GLU A 555 15.85 3.17 -0.69
C GLU A 555 16.27 2.71 -2.09
N ALA A 556 15.37 2.13 -2.88
CA ALA A 556 15.63 1.81 -4.28
C ALA A 556 15.91 3.06 -5.14
N VAL A 557 15.24 4.19 -4.84
CA VAL A 557 15.51 5.48 -5.51
C VAL A 557 16.93 5.96 -5.19
N VAL A 558 17.27 6.05 -3.91
CA VAL A 558 18.57 6.58 -3.47
C VAL A 558 19.72 5.61 -3.74
N GLY A 559 19.47 4.30 -3.67
CA GLY A 559 20.42 3.24 -4.00
C GLY A 559 20.74 3.14 -5.50
N THR A 560 20.03 3.89 -6.36
CA THR A 560 20.44 4.00 -7.77
C THR A 560 21.86 4.59 -7.87
N PRO A 561 22.77 3.95 -8.63
CA PRO A 561 24.14 4.45 -8.79
C PRO A 561 24.19 5.90 -9.29
N GLY A 562 24.95 6.75 -8.58
CA GLY A 562 25.14 8.16 -8.91
C GLY A 562 24.01 9.09 -8.44
N THR A 563 23.03 8.59 -7.69
CA THR A 563 22.00 9.44 -7.05
C THR A 563 22.61 10.30 -5.94
N ARG A 564 22.26 11.58 -5.92
CA ARG A 564 22.51 12.48 -4.79
C ARG A 564 21.20 12.72 -4.05
N TYR A 565 21.10 12.25 -2.81
CA TYR A 565 19.97 12.55 -1.93
C TYR A 565 20.25 13.81 -1.11
N ILE A 566 19.27 14.71 -1.05
CA ILE A 566 19.28 15.94 -0.25
C ILE A 566 18.18 15.81 0.80
N PRO A 567 18.52 15.50 2.05
CA PRO A 567 17.56 15.41 3.16
C PRO A 567 16.89 16.76 3.42
N ILE A 568 15.61 16.75 3.80
CA ILE A 568 14.86 17.97 4.10
C ILE A 568 15.50 18.75 5.25
N GLU A 569 16.15 18.06 6.19
CA GLU A 569 16.86 18.68 7.33
C GLU A 569 18.08 19.51 6.89
N GLU A 570 18.72 19.16 5.77
CA GLU A 570 19.85 19.90 5.24
C GLU A 570 19.43 21.14 4.47
N ILE A 571 18.14 21.27 4.12
CA ILE A 571 17.62 22.43 3.39
C ILE A 571 17.40 23.58 4.38
N ALA A 572 18.13 24.67 4.18
CA ALA A 572 17.97 25.92 4.93
C ALA A 572 16.81 26.75 4.36
N SER A 573 16.73 26.81 3.04
CA SER A 573 15.64 27.46 2.31
C SER A 573 15.59 26.93 0.89
N GLY A 574 14.45 27.06 0.23
CA GLY A 574 14.38 26.74 -1.18
C GLY A 574 13.10 27.24 -1.82
N GLY A 575 13.18 27.50 -3.13
CA GLY A 575 12.06 28.10 -3.81
C GLY A 575 12.20 28.14 -5.32
N LYS A 576 11.08 28.43 -5.98
CA LYS A 576 11.02 28.59 -7.43
C LYS A 576 11.47 30.01 -7.79
N VAL A 577 12.69 30.15 -8.31
CA VAL A 577 13.26 31.45 -8.70
C VAL A 577 12.88 31.89 -10.11
N ARG A 578 12.48 30.96 -10.99
CA ARG A 578 11.99 31.30 -12.35
C ARG A 578 10.78 30.47 -12.73
N LYS A 579 9.78 31.12 -13.35
CA LYS A 579 8.52 30.47 -13.78
C LYS A 579 8.69 29.54 -14.99
N ILE A 580 9.31 30.00 -16.07
CA ILE A 580 9.44 29.28 -17.35
C ILE A 580 10.82 29.54 -18.01
N PRO A 581 11.59 28.50 -18.37
CA PRO A 581 11.48 27.15 -17.82
C PRO A 581 11.71 27.18 -16.30
N PRO A 582 11.04 26.29 -15.54
CA PRO A 582 11.05 26.33 -14.08
C PRO A 582 12.48 26.20 -13.57
N ARG A 583 12.90 27.08 -12.65
CA ARG A 583 14.18 26.96 -11.94
C ARG A 583 13.90 26.96 -10.45
N TYR A 584 14.43 25.98 -9.76
CA TYR A 584 14.41 25.88 -8.31
C TYR A 584 15.83 26.04 -7.77
N GLU A 585 15.95 26.76 -6.68
CA GLU A 585 17.19 26.84 -5.90
C GLU A 585 16.92 26.26 -4.52
N ILE A 586 17.81 25.40 -4.08
CA ILE A 586 17.81 24.80 -2.75
C ILE A 586 19.12 25.25 -2.10
N VAL A 587 19.02 26.04 -1.03
CA VAL A 587 20.16 26.46 -0.22
C VAL A 587 20.28 25.48 0.94
N LEU A 588 21.42 24.81 1.02
CA LEU A 588 21.72 23.89 2.10
C LEU A 588 22.26 24.64 3.31
N ARG A 589 22.09 24.07 4.50
CA ARG A 589 22.62 24.62 5.76
C ARG A 589 24.15 24.67 5.81
N SER A 590 24.83 23.89 4.95
CA SER A 590 26.27 23.99 4.72
C SER A 590 26.70 25.27 3.98
N GLY A 591 25.75 26.02 3.41
CA GLY A 591 26.00 27.17 2.54
C GLY A 591 26.08 26.82 1.05
N GLU A 592 26.00 25.53 0.69
CA GLU A 592 25.94 25.11 -0.72
C GLU A 592 24.58 25.45 -1.36
N THR A 593 24.58 25.96 -2.59
CA THR A 593 23.35 26.19 -3.37
C THR A 593 23.23 25.17 -4.51
N VAL A 594 22.18 24.37 -4.48
CA VAL A 594 21.84 23.41 -5.53
C VAL A 594 20.81 24.01 -6.48
N GLN A 595 21.19 24.17 -7.75
CA GLN A 595 20.30 24.69 -8.79
C GLN A 595 19.69 23.58 -9.64
N ILE A 596 18.36 23.51 -9.63
CA ILE A 596 17.58 22.57 -10.43
C ILE A 596 16.90 23.34 -11.57
N ASN A 597 17.36 23.10 -12.79
CA ASN A 597 16.91 23.80 -13.99
C ASN A 597 15.96 22.91 -14.80
N GLY A 598 14.77 23.42 -15.10
CA GLY A 598 13.86 22.81 -16.07
C GLY A 598 14.46 22.82 -17.46
N SER A 599 14.24 21.73 -18.20
CA SER A 599 14.55 21.64 -19.62
C SER A 599 13.27 21.68 -20.46
N MET A 600 13.38 21.94 -21.76
CA MET A 600 12.24 21.84 -22.70
C MET A 600 11.69 20.40 -22.81
N GLN A 601 12.40 19.42 -22.28
CA GLN A 601 12.05 17.99 -22.27
C GLN A 601 11.65 17.52 -20.86
N ALA A 602 11.55 18.44 -19.90
CA ALA A 602 11.19 18.11 -18.54
C ALA A 602 9.70 17.76 -18.46
N GLU A 603 9.40 16.66 -17.79
CA GLU A 603 8.04 16.16 -17.66
C GLU A 603 7.80 15.72 -16.21
N GLU A 604 6.73 16.22 -15.60
CA GLU A 604 6.36 15.87 -14.23
C GLU A 604 5.48 14.63 -14.18
N GLN A 605 5.58 13.87 -13.10
CA GLN A 605 4.75 12.73 -12.77
C GLN A 605 4.20 12.92 -11.35
N ASN A 606 2.94 12.53 -11.11
CA ASN A 606 2.29 12.61 -9.80
C ASN A 606 2.33 14.00 -9.13
N ASN A 607 2.08 15.08 -9.89
CA ASN A 607 2.08 16.47 -9.40
C ASN A 607 3.40 16.92 -8.73
N ALA A 608 4.54 16.39 -9.19
CA ALA A 608 5.85 16.59 -8.56
C ALA A 608 6.25 18.06 -8.38
N TYR A 609 5.88 18.99 -9.27
CA TYR A 609 6.20 20.40 -9.04
C TYR A 609 5.45 21.03 -7.86
N SER A 610 4.22 20.58 -7.58
CA SER A 610 3.47 21.01 -6.39
C SER A 610 4.13 20.43 -5.14
N ARG A 611 4.40 19.12 -5.15
CA ARG A 611 5.03 18.41 -4.03
C ARG A 611 6.39 18.97 -3.69
N LEU A 612 7.21 19.28 -4.69
CA LEU A 612 8.51 19.93 -4.48
C LEU A 612 8.35 21.31 -3.82
N ARG A 613 7.34 22.09 -4.22
CA ARG A 613 7.10 23.42 -3.61
C ARG A 613 6.60 23.29 -2.17
N GLU A 614 5.69 22.35 -1.92
CA GLU A 614 5.20 22.03 -0.57
C GLU A 614 6.37 21.64 0.33
N LEU A 615 7.25 20.74 -0.14
CA LEU A 615 8.44 20.31 0.58
C LEU A 615 9.41 21.46 0.87
N LEU A 616 9.73 22.29 -0.12
CA LEU A 616 10.67 23.40 0.08
C LEU A 616 10.09 24.49 1.01
N THR A 617 8.76 24.72 0.93
CA THR A 617 8.06 25.60 1.88
C THR A 617 8.13 25.02 3.30
N ALA A 618 7.85 23.72 3.45
CA ALA A 618 7.91 23.03 4.74
C ALA A 618 9.32 23.02 5.32
N ALA A 619 10.36 22.87 4.48
CA ALA A 619 11.76 22.95 4.89
C ALA A 619 12.13 24.36 5.38
N SER A 620 11.61 25.40 4.73
CA SER A 620 11.88 26.80 5.10
C SER A 620 11.16 27.25 6.38
N ALA A 621 10.13 26.50 6.82
CA ALA A 621 9.41 26.75 8.07
C ALA A 621 10.00 25.98 9.28
N ARG A 622 11.05 25.17 9.06
CA ARG A 622 11.73 24.32 10.04
C ARG A 622 13.16 24.77 10.31
#